data_AF-A0A0S6X4T5-F1
#
_entry.id   AF-A0A0S6X4T5-F1
#
_cell.length_a   1.000
_cell.length_b   1.000
_cell.length_c   1.000
_cell.angle_alpha   90.00
_cell.angle_beta   90.00
_cell.angle_gamma   90.00
#
_symmetry.space_group_name_H-M   'P 1'
#
loop_
_entity.id
_entity.type
_entity.pdbx_description
1 polymer ?
#
loop_
_entity_poly.entity_id
_entity_poly.type
_entity_poly.pdbx_seq_one_letter_code
_entity_poly.pdbx_strand_id
1 'polypeptide(L)' 'MVAGRRVAGFTDSEERAVGLDQAVPFLLETRLKELGGKHEGGPDFAPFALREGNLVTGQNPASATRTAELVMEALKDKVA' A
#
# COMPACT_ATOMS: atom_id res chain seq x y z
N MET A 1 -0.19 13.42 3.42
CA MET A 1 0.53 12.90 4.60
C MET A 1 -0.19 11.68 5.14
N VAL A 2 0.50 10.59 5.48
CA VAL A 2 -0.13 9.29 5.83
C VAL A 2 -0.55 9.15 7.30
N ALA A 3 -0.23 10.12 8.15
CA ALA A 3 -0.57 10.07 9.57
C ALA A 3 -2.09 9.85 9.81
N GLY A 4 -2.42 8.87 10.64
CA GLY A 4 -3.79 8.49 11.00
C GLY A 4 -4.53 7.67 9.94
N ARG A 5 -3.95 7.49 8.76
CA ARG A 5 -4.58 6.93 7.57
C ARG A 5 -4.19 5.49 7.29
N ARG A 6 -5.16 4.69 6.83
CA ARG A 6 -4.95 3.33 6.30
C ARG A 6 -4.17 3.41 5.00
N VAL A 7 -3.10 2.62 4.90
CA VAL A 7 -2.23 2.58 3.73
C VAL A 7 -1.78 1.15 3.46
N ALA A 8 -1.57 0.83 2.20
CA ALA A 8 -0.88 -0.37 1.76
C ALA A 8 0.43 0.00 1.06
N GLY A 9 1.32 -0.98 0.95
CA GLY A 9 2.61 -0.90 0.27
C GLY A 9 3.34 -2.21 0.48
N PHE A 10 4.45 -2.42 -0.23
CA PHE A 10 5.23 -3.66 -0.13
C PHE A 10 5.58 -3.94 1.32
N THR A 11 5.30 -5.15 1.79
CA THR A 11 5.46 -5.49 3.20
C THR A 11 6.92 -5.71 3.54
N ASP A 12 7.28 -5.51 4.80
CA ASP A 12 8.61 -5.85 5.27
C ASP A 12 8.89 -7.37 5.12
N SER A 13 7.84 -8.20 5.16
CA SER A 13 7.95 -9.65 4.89
C SER A 13 8.25 -9.94 3.43
N GLU A 14 7.59 -9.27 2.49
CA GLU A 14 7.88 -9.39 1.06
C GLU A 14 9.31 -8.92 0.75
N GLU A 15 9.76 -7.81 1.35
CA GLU A 15 11.13 -7.29 1.17
C GLU A 15 12.19 -8.29 1.66
N ARG A 16 11.97 -8.91 2.83
CA ARG A 16 12.83 -10.01 3.33
C ARG A 16 12.76 -11.25 2.44
N ALA A 17 11.57 -11.60 1.94
CA ALA A 17 11.38 -12.77 1.09
C ALA A 17 12.11 -12.64 -0.27
N VAL A 18 12.24 -11.41 -0.80
CA VAL A 18 13.04 -11.14 -2.01
C VAL A 18 14.52 -10.87 -1.71
N GLY A 19 14.93 -10.82 -0.44
CA GLY A 19 16.32 -10.69 -0.01
C GLY A 19 16.94 -9.31 -0.24
N LEU A 20 16.11 -8.25 -0.29
CA LEU A 20 16.55 -6.88 -0.55
C LEU A 20 16.42 -5.95 0.67
N ASP A 21 16.04 -6.50 1.84
CA ASP A 21 15.85 -5.77 3.09
C ASP A 21 17.12 -5.04 3.58
N GLN A 22 18.31 -5.54 3.20
CA GLN A 22 19.61 -4.91 3.49
C GLN A 22 20.11 -3.98 2.37
N ALA A 23 19.46 -3.99 1.20
CA ALA A 23 19.82 -3.16 0.06
C ALA A 23 19.02 -1.86 0.02
N VAL A 24 17.78 -1.88 0.51
CA VAL A 24 16.93 -0.70 0.60
C VAL A 24 17.39 0.23 1.73
N PRO A 25 17.28 1.56 1.58
CA PRO A 25 17.71 2.51 2.62
C PRO A 25 16.82 2.51 3.86
N PHE A 26 15.62 1.95 3.76
CA PHE A 26 14.66 1.72 4.84
C PHE A 26 13.60 0.74 4.35
N LEU A 27 12.93 0.07 5.29
CA LEU A 27 11.78 -0.77 4.98
C LEU A 27 10.50 0.08 4.88
N LEU A 28 9.78 -0.02 3.77
CA LEU A 28 8.66 0.88 3.45
C LEU A 28 7.51 0.77 4.46
N GLU A 29 7.09 -0.44 4.81
CA GLU A 29 5.99 -0.65 5.77
C GLU A 29 6.37 -0.08 7.14
N THR A 30 7.57 -0.40 7.65
CA THR A 30 8.08 0.20 8.90
C THR A 30 8.07 1.73 8.83
N ARG A 31 8.59 2.32 7.75
CA ARG A 31 8.66 3.78 7.63
C ARG A 31 7.29 4.44 7.54
N LEU A 32 6.32 3.80 6.88
CA LEU A 32 4.94 4.29 6.84
C LEU A 32 4.30 4.29 8.24
N LYS A 33 4.56 3.26 9.05
CA LYS A 33 4.10 3.18 10.44
C LYS A 33 4.72 4.27 11.32
N GLU A 34 6.03 4.51 11.20
CA GLU A 34 6.72 5.60 11.93
C GLU A 34 6.15 6.99 11.62
N LEU A 35 5.70 7.22 10.38
CA LEU A 35 5.04 8.45 9.95
C LEU A 35 3.56 8.52 10.38
N GLY A 36 3.10 7.58 11.20
CA GLY A 36 1.75 7.49 11.74
C GLY A 36 0.74 6.82 10.80
N GLY A 37 1.19 6.19 9.71
CA GLY A 37 0.33 5.40 8.82
C GLY A 37 -0.11 4.09 9.46
N LYS A 38 -1.36 3.71 9.23
CA LYS A 38 -1.91 2.41 9.62
C LYS A 38 -1.70 1.46 8.44
N HIS A 39 -0.50 0.88 8.36
CA HIS A 39 -0.18 -0.06 7.28
C HIS A 39 -1.03 -1.33 7.42
N GLU A 40 -1.67 -1.73 6.33
CA GLU A 40 -2.48 -2.93 6.18
C GLU A 40 -2.05 -3.68 4.92
N GLY A 41 -2.11 -5.00 4.97
CA GLY A 41 -1.73 -5.89 3.88
C GLY A 41 -2.46 -7.22 3.93
N GLY A 42 -2.42 -7.93 2.80
CA GLY A 42 -2.80 -9.34 2.69
C GLY A 42 -1.58 -10.26 2.77
N PRO A 43 -1.76 -11.56 2.48
CA PRO A 43 -0.65 -12.50 2.35
C PRO A 43 0.40 -12.01 1.35
N ASP A 44 1.67 -12.34 1.59
CA ASP A 44 2.78 -11.97 0.70
C ASP A 44 2.48 -12.39 -0.75
N PHE A 45 2.75 -11.47 -1.69
CA PHE A 45 2.55 -11.60 -3.13
C PHE A 45 1.10 -11.78 -3.61
N ALA A 46 0.13 -11.88 -2.70
CA ALA A 46 -1.29 -11.86 -3.04
C ALA A 46 -1.76 -10.42 -3.32
N PRO A 47 -2.77 -10.21 -4.19
CA PRO A 47 -3.30 -8.88 -4.45
C PRO A 47 -3.98 -8.29 -3.21
N PHE A 48 -3.56 -7.08 -2.82
CA PHE A 48 -4.19 -6.28 -1.78
C PHE A 48 -4.08 -4.80 -2.12
N ALA A 49 -5.23 -4.11 -2.17
CA ALA A 49 -5.26 -2.66 -2.30
C ALA A 49 -6.45 -2.10 -1.52
N LEU A 50 -6.29 -0.88 -1.03
CA LEU A 50 -7.30 -0.18 -0.26
C LEU A 50 -7.43 1.28 -0.70
N ARG A 51 -8.59 1.85 -0.37
CA ARG A 51 -8.89 3.27 -0.55
C ARG A 51 -9.33 3.84 0.79
N GLU A 52 -8.76 4.98 1.15
CA GLU A 52 -9.20 5.82 2.25
C GLU A 52 -9.41 7.26 1.77
N GLY A 53 -10.68 7.61 1.52
CA GLY A 53 -11.04 8.87 0.88
C GLY A 53 -10.38 9.01 -0.50
N ASN A 54 -9.43 9.94 -0.62
CA ASN A 54 -8.66 10.20 -1.85
C ASN A 54 -7.31 9.47 -1.92
N LEU A 55 -6.95 8.72 -0.89
CA LEU A 55 -5.70 7.95 -0.85
C LEU A 55 -5.98 6.52 -1.30
N VAL A 56 -5.42 6.13 -2.44
CA VAL A 56 -5.47 4.75 -2.95
C VAL A 56 -4.06 4.18 -2.92
N THR A 57 -3.90 2.98 -2.38
CA THR A 57 -2.60 2.31 -2.22
C THR A 57 -2.75 0.82 -2.48
N GLY A 58 -1.74 0.20 -3.11
CA GLY A 58 -1.65 -1.23 -3.35
C GLY A 58 -0.36 -1.81 -2.75
N GLN A 59 -0.41 -3.07 -2.34
CA GLN A 59 0.71 -3.75 -1.67
C GLN A 59 1.85 -4.07 -2.63
N ASN A 60 1.56 -4.73 -3.74
CA ASN A 60 2.58 -5.34 -4.61
C ASN A 60 2.14 -5.30 -6.10
N PRO A 61 2.97 -5.78 -7.05
CA PRO A 61 2.61 -5.78 -8.47
C PRO A 61 1.30 -6.52 -8.79
N ALA A 62 0.98 -7.60 -8.06
CA ALA A 62 -0.28 -8.32 -8.24
C ALA A 62 -1.52 -7.46 -7.90
N SER A 63 -1.33 -6.40 -7.12
CA SER A 63 -2.38 -5.46 -6.69
C SER A 63 -2.69 -4.38 -7.72
N ALA A 64 -1.99 -4.33 -8.86
CA ALA A 64 -2.09 -3.24 -9.84
C ALA A 64 -3.53 -3.04 -10.37
N THR A 65 -4.20 -4.12 -10.80
CA THR A 65 -5.57 -4.06 -11.31
C THR A 65 -6.53 -3.51 -10.25
N ARG A 66 -6.48 -4.05 -9.02
CA ARG A 66 -7.36 -3.61 -7.94
C ARG A 66 -7.11 -2.15 -7.54
N THR A 67 -5.85 -1.73 -7.56
CA THR A 67 -5.46 -0.33 -7.30
C THR A 67 -6.08 0.59 -8.35
N ALA A 68 -6.03 0.22 -9.64
CA ALA A 68 -6.61 1.01 -10.72
C ALA A 68 -8.15 1.10 -10.62
N GLU A 69 -8.83 -0.01 -10.29
CA GLU A 69 -10.27 -0.01 -10.04
C GLU A 69 -10.67 0.98 -8.94
N LEU A 70 -9.96 0.97 -7.81
CA LEU A 70 -10.21 1.88 -6.69
C LEU A 70 -9.97 3.36 -7.07
N VAL A 71 -8.99 3.64 -7.93
CA VAL A 71 -8.80 4.99 -8.50
C VAL A 71 -10.00 5.39 -9.35
N MET A 72 -10.47 4.51 -10.22
CA MET A 72 -11.63 4.78 -11.08
C MET A 72 -12.90 5.02 -10.26
N GLU A 73 -13.13 4.24 -9.20
CA GLU A 73 -14.20 4.47 -8.23
C GLU A 73 -14.06 5.86 -7.59
N ALA A 74 -12.87 6.22 -7.11
CA ALA A 74 -12.62 7.51 -6.49
C ALA A 74 -12.85 8.72 -7.41
N LEU A 75 -12.58 8.56 -8.71
CA LEU A 75 -12.82 9.61 -9.70
C LEU A 75 -14.31 9.74 -10.02
N LYS A 76 -15.06 8.64 -10.10
CA LYS A 76 -16.52 8.66 -10.34
C LYS A 76 -17.25 9.39 -9.23
N ASP A 77 -16.88 9.16 -7.97
CA ASP A 77 -17.48 9.82 -6.80
C ASP A 77 -17.31 11.35 -6.80
N LYS A 78 -16.29 11.87 -7.51
CA LYS A 78 -16.04 13.33 -7.60
C LYS A 78 -16.81 14.02 -8.72
N VAL A 79 -17.37 13.25 -9.64
CA VAL A 79 -18.11 13.75 -10.81
C VAL A 79 -19.63 13.68 -10.57
N ALA A 80 -20.07 12.89 -9.59
CA ALA A 80 -21.45 12.85 -9.10
C ALA A 80 -21.74 14.00 -8.12
#